data_AF-A0A432MLM6-F1
#
_entry.id   AF-A0A432MLM6-F1
#
_cell.length_a   1.000
_cell.length_b   1.000
_cell.length_c   1.000
_cell.angle_alpha   90.00
_cell.angle_beta   90.00
_cell.angle_gamma   90.00
#
_symmetry.space_group_name_H-M   'P 1'
#
loop_
_entity.id
_entity.type
_entity.pdbx_description
1 polymer ?
#
loop_
_entity_poly.entity_id
_entity_poly.type
_entity_poly.pdbx_seq_one_letter_code
_entity_poly.pdbx_strand_id
1 'polypeptide(L)' 'MRPRDRSSRPISFRLDARYERELRRRAEAARISPGDYARLVLIRHIEDTELANLRDEVASLRSELERFRTHFAAVVEE' A
#
# COMPACT_ATOMS: atom_id res chain seq x y z
N MET A 1 19.95 -13.86 -23.05
CA MET A 1 20.54 -13.50 -21.73
C MET A 1 19.70 -12.37 -21.15
N ARG A 2 18.86 -12.61 -20.12
CA ARG A 2 18.02 -11.54 -19.53
C ARG A 2 18.92 -10.53 -18.80
N PRO A 3 18.69 -9.22 -18.91
CA PRO A 3 19.50 -8.24 -18.21
C PRO A 3 19.35 -8.44 -16.71
N ARG A 4 20.48 -8.56 -15.99
CA ARG A 4 20.50 -8.63 -14.53
C ARG A 4 19.86 -7.34 -13.98
N ASP A 5 18.78 -7.52 -13.24
CA ASP A 5 18.06 -6.47 -12.54
C ASP A 5 19.01 -5.70 -11.61
N ARG A 6 19.26 -4.43 -11.93
CA ARG A 6 20.19 -3.56 -11.19
C ARG A 6 19.59 -2.97 -9.91
N SER A 7 18.37 -3.37 -9.52
CA SER A 7 17.59 -2.68 -8.48
C SER A 7 17.64 -3.29 -7.07
N SER A 8 18.27 -4.46 -6.86
CA SER A 8 18.26 -5.14 -5.55
C SER A 8 19.32 -4.61 -4.58
N ARG A 9 19.27 -3.31 -4.24
CA ARG A 9 20.04 -2.80 -3.11
C ARG A 9 19.33 -3.17 -1.81
N PRO A 10 19.99 -3.87 -0.87
CA PRO A 10 19.37 -4.17 0.42
C PRO A 10 19.13 -2.89 1.21
N ILE A 11 17.94 -2.76 1.79
CA ILE A 11 17.63 -1.71 2.75
C ILE A 11 17.95 -2.26 4.14
N SER A 12 18.76 -1.53 4.90
CA SER A 12 19.09 -1.85 6.29
C SER A 12 18.49 -0.80 7.22
N PHE A 13 17.90 -1.26 8.32
CA PHE A 13 17.35 -0.41 9.36
C PHE A 13 17.61 -1.05 10.72
N ARG A 14 17.53 -0.25 11.78
CA ARG A 14 17.68 -0.73 13.15
C ARG A 14 16.30 -0.91 13.77
N LEU A 15 16.11 -2.04 14.44
CA LEU A 15 14.95 -2.28 15.30
C LEU A 15 15.41 -2.25 16.75
N ASP A 16 14.54 -1.77 17.63
CA ASP A 16 14.71 -2.03 19.06
C ASP A 16 14.57 -3.55 19.32
N ALA A 17 15.16 -4.01 20.42
CA ALA A 17 15.15 -5.41 20.82
C ALA A 17 13.73 -5.99 20.98
N ARG A 18 12.74 -5.20 21.40
CA ARG A 18 11.34 -5.64 21.47
C ARG A 18 10.79 -5.93 20.08
N TYR A 19 10.95 -5.02 19.12
CA TYR A 19 10.45 -5.23 17.75
C TYR A 19 11.22 -6.33 17.02
N GLU A 20 12.52 -6.47 17.26
CA GLU A 20 13.30 -7.57 16.69
C GLU A 20 12.80 -8.94 17.17
N ARG A 21 12.54 -9.09 18.47
CA ARG A 21 11.98 -10.33 19.03
C ARG A 21 10.61 -10.65 18.43
N GLU A 22 9.75 -9.65 18.29
CA GLU A 22 8.43 -9.82 17.71
C GLU A 22 8.51 -10.21 16.23
N LEU A 23 9.40 -9.58 15.45
CA LEU A 23 9.66 -9.94 14.06
C LEU A 23 10.07 -11.41 13.93
N ARG A 24 11.04 -11.85 14.74
CA ARG A 24 11.52 -13.24 14.74
C ARG A 24 10.40 -14.22 15.10
N ARG A 25 9.63 -13.93 16.16
CA ARG A 25 8.51 -14.77 16.61
C ARG A 25 7.47 -14.97 15.51
N ARG A 26 7.10 -13.90 14.80
CA ARG A 26 6.12 -13.97 13.71
C ARG A 26 6.67 -14.66 12.45
N ALA A 27 7.94 -14.41 12.12
CA ALA A 27 8.61 -15.08 11.02
C ALA A 27 8.66 -16.61 11.25
N GLU A 28 8.97 -17.03 12.48
CA GLU A 28 8.96 -18.43 12.89
C GLU A 28 7.55 -19.05 12.79
N ALA A 29 6.52 -18.37 13.29
CA ALA A 29 5.13 -18.82 13.18
C ALA A 29 4.70 -18.97 11.71
N ALA A 30 5.21 -18.11 10.81
CA ALA A 30 4.98 -18.18 9.37
C ALA A 30 5.93 -19.13 8.62
N ARG A 31 6.90 -19.75 9.30
CA ARG A 31 7.92 -20.64 8.74
C ARG A 31 8.76 -20.01 7.61
N ILE A 32 9.07 -18.73 7.74
CA ILE A 32 9.92 -17.98 6.79
C ILE A 32 11.03 -17.22 7.51
N SER A 33 12.03 -16.73 6.77
CA SER A 33 13.11 -15.95 7.38
C SER A 33 12.59 -14.61 7.93
N PRO A 34 13.21 -14.04 8.98
CA PRO A 34 12.85 -12.71 9.46
C PRO A 34 12.92 -11.61 8.39
N GLY A 35 13.86 -11.73 7.44
CA GLY A 35 13.99 -10.80 6.32
C GLY A 35 12.84 -10.91 5.32
N ASP A 36 12.43 -12.13 4.98
CA ASP A 36 11.29 -12.36 4.09
C ASP A 36 9.98 -11.94 4.74
N TYR A 37 9.83 -12.20 6.05
CA TYR A 37 8.68 -11.72 6.81
C TYR A 37 8.62 -10.19 6.85
N ALA A 38 9.75 -9.52 7.09
CA ALA A 38 9.82 -8.06 7.07
C ALA A 38 9.43 -7.51 5.68
N ARG A 39 9.92 -8.12 4.61
CA ARG A 39 9.53 -7.77 3.23
C ARG A 39 8.02 -7.93 3.03
N LEU A 40 7.43 -9.04 3.45
CA LEU A 40 6.01 -9.31 3.32
C LEU A 40 5.16 -8.26 4.05
N VAL A 41 5.54 -7.92 5.29
CA VAL A 41 4.84 -6.89 6.07
C VAL A 41 4.90 -5.53 5.40
N LEU A 42 6.08 -5.15 4.87
CA LEU A 42 6.26 -3.88 4.17
C LEU A 42 5.41 -3.80 2.90
N ILE A 43 5.45 -4.84 2.06
CA ILE A 43 4.65 -4.90 0.82
C ILE A 43 3.17 -4.77 1.16
N ARG A 44 2.68 -5.57 2.11
CA ARG A 44 1.28 -5.52 2.53
C ARG A 44 0.87 -4.14 3.02
N HIS A 45 1.72 -3.47 3.81
CA HIS A 45 1.41 -2.14 4.31
C HIS A 45 1.33 -1.10 3.18
N ILE A 46 2.22 -1.19 2.19
CA ILE A 46 2.19 -0.31 1.01
C ILE A 46 0.89 -0.56 0.24
N GLU A 47 0.57 -1.82 -0.06
CA GLU A 47 -0.65 -2.19 -0.80
C GLU A 47 -1.93 -1.76 -0.06
N ASP A 48 -2.01 -1.97 1.27
CA ASP A 48 -3.15 -1.55 2.08
C ASP A 48 -3.32 -0.01 2.07
N THR A 49 -2.20 0.73 2.08
CA THR A 49 -2.21 2.20 2.01
C THR A 49 -2.62 2.70 0.63
N GLU A 50 -2.11 2.11 -0.44
CA GLU A 50 -2.50 2.42 -1.81
C GLU A 50 -3.99 2.15 -2.03
N LEU A 51 -4.51 1.04 -1.50
CA LEU A 51 -5.93 0.70 -1.59
C LEU A 51 -6.81 1.72 -0.84
N ALA A 52 -6.38 2.21 0.32
CA ALA A 52 -7.10 3.25 1.05
C ALA A 52 -7.15 4.56 0.23
N ASN A 53 -6.02 5.00 -0.31
CA ASN A 53 -5.94 6.20 -1.13
C ASN A 53 -6.83 6.10 -2.39
N LEU A 54 -6.82 4.95 -3.07
CA LEU A 54 -7.67 4.70 -4.23
C LEU A 54 -9.17 4.75 -3.90
N ARG A 55 -9.57 4.27 -2.72
CA ARG A 55 -10.97 4.35 -2.26
C ARG A 55 -11.40 5.80 -2.08
N ASP A 56 -10.55 6.61 -1.46
CA ASP A 56 -10.82 8.03 -1.24
C ASP A 56 -10.90 8.79 -2.57
N GLU A 57 -10.00 8.50 -3.52
CA GLU A 57 -10.02 9.08 -4.86
C GLU A 57 -11.31 8.71 -5.62
N VAL A 58 -11.73 7.44 -5.58
CA VAL A 58 -13.00 7.01 -6.19
C VAL A 58 -14.20 7.71 -5.54
N ALA A 59 -14.18 7.92 -4.23
CA ALA A 59 -15.25 8.66 -3.53
C ALA A 59 -15.29 10.14 -3.96
N SER A 60 -14.12 10.77 -4.12
CA SER A 60 -14.02 12.15 -4.61
C SER A 60 -14.56 12.28 -6.03
N LEU A 61 -14.12 11.41 -6.94
CA LEU A 61 -14.54 11.41 -8.34
C LEU A 61 -16.06 11.18 -8.49
N ARG A 62 -16.65 10.29 -7.68
CA ARG A 62 -18.10 10.10 -7.66
C ARG A 62 -18.84 11.36 -7.20
N SER A 63 -18.31 12.05 -6.20
CA SER A 63 -18.89 13.29 -5.68
C SER A 63 -18.77 14.45 -6.67
N GLU A 64 -17.68 14.50 -7.44
CA GLU A 64 -17.50 15.46 -8.53
C GLU A 64 -18.45 15.17 -9.70
N LEU A 65 -18.60 13.91 -10.09
CA LEU A 65 -19.55 13.50 -11.12
C LEU A 65 -20.99 13.85 -10.74
N GLU A 66 -21.40 13.61 -9.50
CA GLU A 66 -22.74 13.94 -9.04
C GLU A 66 -22.97 15.45 -9.08
N ARG A 67 -22.02 16.25 -8.57
CA ARG A 67 -22.07 17.72 -8.68
C ARG A 67 -22.17 18.20 -10.12
N PHE A 68 -21.39 17.60 -11.03
CA PHE A 68 -21.44 17.94 -12.44
C PHE A 68 -22.79 17.59 -13.07
N ARG A 69 -23.37 16.42 -12.75
CA ARG A 69 -24.70 16.02 -13.22
C ARG A 69 -25.79 16.96 -12.73
N THR A 70 -25.76 17.35 -11.45
CA THR A 70 -26.71 18.32 -10.89
C THR A 70 -26.57 19.67 -11.59
N HIS A 71 -25.35 20.16 -11.80
CA HIS A 71 -25.12 21.43 -12.48
C HIS A 71 -25.59 21.39 -13.94
N PHE A 72 -25.29 20.32 -14.66
CA PHE A 72 -25.71 20.16 -16.05
C PHE A 72 -27.23 20.06 -16.19
N ALA A 73 -27.90 19.32 -15.28
CA ALA A 73 -29.35 19.25 -15.25
C ALA A 73 -29.97 20.65 -15.02
N ALA A 74 -29.41 21.44 -14.09
CA ALA A 74 -29.89 22.80 -13.84
C ALA A 74 -29.71 23.73 -15.05
N VAL A 75 -28.64 23.57 -15.83
CA VAL A 75 -28.37 24.38 -17.03
C VAL A 75 -29.24 23.99 -18.22
N VAL A 76 -29.67 22.73 -18.32
CA VAL A 76 -30.51 22.25 -19.43
C VAL A 76 -32.00 22.57 -19.22
N GLU A 77 -32.42 22.79 -17.98
CA GLU A 77 -33.80 23.17 -17.64
C GLU A 77 -34.06 24.70 -17.69
N GLU A 78 -33.04 25.53 -17.87
CA GLU A 78 -33.13 26.98 -18.18
C GLU A 78 -33.16 27.26 -19.69
#